data_AF-A0A9P9CJ45-F1
#
_entry.id   AF-A0A9P9CJ45-F1
#
_cell.length_a   1.000
_cell.length_b   1.000
_cell.length_c   1.000
_cell.angle_alpha   90.00
_cell.angle_beta   90.00
_cell.angle_gamma   90.00
#
_symmetry.space_group_name_H-M   'P 1'
#
loop_
_entity.id
_entity.type
_entity.pdbx_description
1 polymer ?
#
loop_
_entity_poly.entity_id
_entity_poly.type
_entity_poly.pdbx_seq_one_letter_code
_entity_poly.pdbx_strand_id
1 'polypeptide(L)'
;MDQGVVPVTVQSSFFSIDIGNGRQTVERQQPHVTGAYAFTDYRSQGQTLAPVIVDLATPATGGELSPFNAYVACSRAKGRDTIRFFGYQQTNYFGHTRARLYEQRCND
;
A
#
# COMPACT_ATOMS: atom_id res chain seq x y z
N MET A 1 -24.89 -3.54 25.93
CA MET A 1 -24.15 -3.80 24.67
C MET A 1 -24.01 -5.30 24.57
N ASP A 2 -24.45 -5.90 23.48
CA ASP A 2 -24.36 -7.35 23.29
C ASP A 2 -22.90 -7.77 23.09
N GLN A 3 -22.54 -8.97 23.54
CA GLN A 3 -21.18 -9.48 23.36
C GLN A 3 -20.84 -9.59 21.87
N GLY A 4 -19.67 -9.05 21.49
CA GLY A 4 -19.14 -9.14 20.12
C GLY A 4 -19.55 -7.99 19.18
N VAL A 5 -20.34 -7.01 19.63
CA VAL A 5 -20.68 -5.83 18.83
C VAL A 5 -19.62 -4.75 19.02
N VAL A 6 -18.87 -4.44 17.95
CA VAL A 6 -17.97 -3.28 17.91
C VAL A 6 -18.76 -2.08 17.38
N PRO A 7 -18.99 -1.02 18.20
CA PRO A 7 -19.73 0.15 17.74
C PRO A 7 -18.90 0.92 16.72
N VAL A 8 -19.41 1.03 15.50
CA VAL A 8 -18.83 1.91 14.48
C VAL A 8 -19.38 3.31 14.70
N THR A 9 -18.58 4.19 15.27
CA THR A 9 -18.94 5.60 15.47
C THR A 9 -18.48 6.46 14.29
N VAL A 10 -19.22 7.55 14.05
CA VAL A 10 -18.82 8.57 13.07
C VAL A 10 -17.69 9.39 13.68
N GLN A 11 -16.62 9.59 12.92
CA GLN A 11 -15.51 10.46 13.28
C GLN A 11 -15.45 11.67 12.36
N SER A 12 -15.23 12.84 12.96
CA SER A 12 -14.92 14.08 12.27
C SER A 12 -13.42 14.22 12.03
N SER A 13 -13.02 14.74 10.88
CA SER A 13 -11.64 15.12 10.57
C SER A 13 -11.63 16.39 9.73
N PHE A 14 -10.70 17.30 10.04
CA PHE A 14 -10.57 18.57 9.32
C PHE A 14 -9.42 18.50 8.33
N PHE A 15 -9.66 18.99 7.11
CA PHE A 15 -8.68 19.08 6.03
C PHE A 15 -8.59 20.52 5.58
N SER A 16 -7.38 21.00 5.33
CA SER A 16 -7.21 22.31 4.69
C SER A 16 -6.88 22.11 3.23
N ILE A 17 -7.72 22.65 2.35
CA ILE A 17 -7.54 22.60 0.90
C ILE A 17 -7.25 24.00 0.38
N ASP A 18 -6.32 24.10 -0.55
CA ASP A 18 -6.09 25.34 -1.29
C ASP A 18 -7.09 25.39 -2.45
N ILE A 19 -7.97 26.38 -2.41
CA ILE A 19 -8.83 26.74 -3.53
C ILE A 19 -8.21 28.00 -4.12
N GLY A 20 -8.25 28.21 -5.44
CA GLY A 20 -7.51 29.31 -6.11
C GLY A 20 -7.71 30.73 -5.53
N ASN A 21 -8.72 30.94 -4.68
CA ASN A 21 -9.03 32.19 -3.99
C ASN A 21 -8.65 32.21 -2.49
N GLY A 22 -7.93 31.21 -1.97
CA GLY A 22 -7.51 31.10 -0.58
C GLY A 22 -7.62 29.68 0.00
N ARG A 23 -7.11 29.52 1.22
CA ARG A 23 -7.16 28.24 1.93
C ARG A 23 -8.49 28.09 2.66
N GLN A 24 -9.20 26.99 2.43
CA GLN A 24 -10.45 26.67 3.13
C GLN A 24 -10.28 25.39 3.93
N THR A 25 -10.88 25.37 5.13
CA THR A 25 -10.97 24.16 5.95
C THR A 25 -12.29 23.45 5.67
N VAL A 26 -12.22 22.15 5.40
CA VAL A 26 -13.36 21.25 5.17
C VAL A 26 -13.41 20.22 6.29
N GLU A 27 -14.59 19.99 6.84
CA GLU A 27 -14.84 18.90 7.77
C GLU A 27 -15.36 17.68 7.00
N ARG A 28 -14.80 16.50 7.29
CA ARG A 28 -15.33 15.21 6.86
C ARG A 28 -15.86 14.46 8.07
N GLN A 29 -17.12 14.07 8.03
CA GLN A 29 -17.73 13.16 8.99
C GLN A 29 -17.94 11.80 8.31
N GLN A 30 -17.27 10.76 8.80
CA GLN A 30 -17.41 9.41 8.26
C GLN A 30 -17.27 8.35 9.35
N PRO A 31 -17.97 7.21 9.23
CA PRO A 31 -17.65 6.00 9.99
C PRO A 31 -16.18 5.62 9.82
N HIS A 32 -15.51 5.16 10.87
CA HIS A 32 -14.09 4.78 10.81
C HIS A 32 -13.88 3.39 10.18
N VAL A 33 -14.42 3.20 8.98
CA VAL A 33 -14.32 1.95 8.20
C VAL A 33 -13.94 2.29 6.76
N THR A 34 -13.09 1.46 6.18
CA THR A 34 -12.72 1.54 4.77
C THR A 34 -12.73 0.15 4.16
N GLY A 35 -13.03 0.06 2.87
CA GLY A 35 -12.80 -1.19 2.12
C GLY A 35 -11.32 -1.55 2.21
N ALA A 36 -11.04 -2.79 2.63
CA ALA A 36 -9.70 -3.29 2.94
C ALA A 36 -9.23 -4.39 1.97
N TYR A 37 -9.90 -4.52 0.81
CA TYR A 37 -9.56 -5.54 -0.19
C TYR A 37 -8.29 -5.20 -0.99
N ALA A 38 -7.96 -3.91 -1.10
CA ALA A 38 -6.76 -3.44 -1.78
C ALA A 38 -6.18 -2.24 -1.03
N PHE A 39 -4.86 -2.18 -0.94
CA PHE A 39 -4.12 -1.08 -0.33
C PHE A 39 -3.02 -0.63 -1.26
N THR A 40 -2.71 0.66 -1.24
CA THR A 40 -1.43 1.13 -1.75
C THR A 40 -0.31 0.64 -0.84
N ASP A 41 0.90 0.51 -1.38
CA ASP A 41 2.13 0.19 -0.65
C ASP A 41 2.27 1.02 0.65
N TYR A 42 2.05 2.33 0.57
CA TYR A 42 2.07 3.23 1.73
C TYR A 42 1.02 2.88 2.78
N ARG A 43 -0.22 2.57 2.38
CA ARG A 43 -1.29 2.24 3.33
C ARG A 43 -1.15 0.85 3.94
N SER A 44 -0.48 -0.06 3.24
CA SER A 44 -0.12 -1.38 3.77
C SER A 44 1.11 -1.35 4.70
N GLN A 45 1.76 -0.19 4.89
CA GLN A 45 2.98 -0.11 5.67
C GLN A 45 2.76 -0.54 7.14
N GLY A 46 3.57 -1.48 7.64
CA GLY A 46 3.48 -2.02 9.00
C GLY A 46 2.44 -3.13 9.20
N GLN A 47 1.75 -3.56 8.15
CA GLN A 47 0.74 -4.63 8.23
C GLN A 47 1.29 -5.98 7.77
N THR A 48 0.80 -7.07 8.36
CA THR A 48 0.99 -8.43 7.83
C THR A 48 -0.30 -8.85 7.15
N LEU A 49 -0.24 -9.05 5.83
CA LEU A 49 -1.39 -9.36 4.97
C LEU A 49 -1.11 -10.69 4.25
N ALA A 50 -1.84 -11.74 4.60
CA ALA A 50 -1.71 -13.05 3.96
C ALA A 50 -3.09 -13.71 3.80
N PRO A 51 -3.44 -14.22 2.61
CA PRO A 51 -2.69 -14.15 1.34
C PRO A 51 -2.71 -12.74 0.72
N VAL A 52 -1.69 -12.39 -0.08
CA VAL A 52 -1.57 -11.08 -0.74
C VAL A 52 -1.27 -11.22 -2.23
N ILE A 53 -1.87 -10.36 -3.03
CA ILE A 53 -1.54 -10.14 -4.44
C ILE A 53 -0.86 -8.78 -4.53
N VAL A 54 0.34 -8.74 -5.09
CA VAL A 54 1.12 -7.52 -5.26
C VAL A 54 1.15 -7.16 -6.74
N ASP A 55 0.58 -6.00 -7.07
CA ASP A 55 0.68 -5.41 -8.40
C ASP A 55 1.96 -4.57 -8.50
N LEU A 56 2.82 -4.95 -9.43
CA LEU A 56 4.12 -4.35 -9.71
C LEU A 56 4.14 -3.62 -11.06
N ALA A 57 2.97 -3.33 -11.64
CA ALA A 57 2.84 -2.52 -12.84
C ALA A 57 3.27 -1.06 -12.59
N THR A 58 3.67 -0.38 -13.66
CA THR A 58 3.97 1.07 -13.62
C THR A 58 2.73 1.85 -13.16
N PRO A 59 2.83 2.67 -12.10
CA PRO A 59 1.72 3.51 -11.65
C PRO A 59 1.13 4.40 -12.75
N ALA A 60 -0.20 4.50 -12.79
CA ALA A 60 -0.92 5.34 -13.75
C ALA A 60 -0.59 6.84 -13.66
N THR A 61 0.03 7.28 -12.56
CA THR A 61 0.54 8.65 -12.37
C THR A 61 1.82 8.93 -13.16
N GLY A 62 2.36 7.95 -13.90
CA GLY A 62 3.56 8.09 -14.72
C GLY A 62 4.88 8.06 -13.94
N GLY A 63 4.85 7.77 -12.64
CA GLY A 63 6.04 7.57 -11.81
C GLY A 63 6.61 6.15 -11.94
N GLU A 64 7.89 5.98 -11.61
CA GLU A 64 8.53 4.66 -11.53
C GLU A 64 8.21 3.97 -10.20
N LEU A 65 7.95 2.66 -10.25
CA LEU A 65 7.85 1.86 -9.04
C LEU A 65 9.24 1.66 -8.44
N SER A 66 9.51 2.31 -7.31
CA SER A 66 10.83 2.23 -6.67
C SER A 66 11.09 0.81 -6.11
N PRO A 67 12.35 0.34 -6.07
CA PRO A 67 12.70 -0.91 -5.40
C PRO A 67 12.28 -0.94 -3.91
N PHE A 68 12.25 0.22 -3.25
CA PHE A 68 11.78 0.32 -1.87
C PHE A 68 10.28 0.05 -1.75
N ASN A 69 9.47 0.61 -2.65
CA ASN A 69 8.02 0.40 -2.68
C ASN A 69 7.68 -1.07 -2.97
N ALA A 70 8.38 -1.69 -3.92
CA ALA A 70 8.26 -3.11 -4.20
C ALA A 70 8.62 -3.96 -2.96
N TYR A 71 9.70 -3.62 -2.26
CA TYR A 71 10.06 -4.29 -1.01
C TYR A 71 8.99 -4.14 0.08
N VAL A 72 8.44 -2.94 0.28
CA VAL A 72 7.35 -2.70 1.25
C VAL A 72 6.14 -3.57 0.94
N ALA A 73 5.76 -3.68 -0.33
CA ALA A 73 4.63 -4.52 -0.75
C ALA A 73 4.93 -6.03 -0.58
N CYS A 74 6.11 -6.50 -0.98
CA CYS A 74 6.51 -7.91 -0.82
C CYS A 74 6.58 -8.34 0.65
N SER A 75 7.09 -7.48 1.52
CA SER A 75 7.25 -7.77 2.95
C SER A 75 5.93 -7.84 3.73
N ARG A 76 4.77 -7.67 3.07
CA ARG A 76 3.45 -7.90 3.69
C ARG A 76 3.09 -9.38 3.77
N ALA A 77 3.60 -10.18 2.84
CA ALA A 77 3.38 -11.61 2.79
C ALA A 77 4.12 -12.33 3.93
N LYS A 78 3.60 -13.48 4.36
CA LYS A 78 4.26 -14.34 5.35
C LYS A 78 5.32 -15.25 4.74
N GLY A 79 5.18 -15.57 3.46
CA GLY A 79 6.02 -16.54 2.74
C GLY A 79 5.68 -16.58 1.24
N ARG A 80 6.51 -17.30 0.47
CA ARG A 80 6.38 -17.41 -1.00
C ARG A 80 5.06 -18.05 -1.45
N ASP A 81 4.51 -18.93 -0.64
CA ASP A 81 3.22 -19.60 -0.83
C ASP A 81 2.02 -18.65 -0.66
N THR A 82 2.21 -17.55 0.05
CA THR A 82 1.16 -16.56 0.37
C THR A 82 1.17 -15.30 -0.51
N ILE A 83 2.09 -15.21 -1.47
CA ILE A 83 2.26 -14.04 -2.35
C ILE A 83 2.06 -14.42 -3.82
N ARG A 84 1.34 -13.57 -4.56
CA ARG A 84 1.28 -13.64 -6.02
C ARG A 84 1.63 -12.28 -6.60
N PHE A 85 2.41 -12.27 -7.68
CA PHE A 85 2.79 -11.06 -8.40
C PHE A 85 1.92 -10.86 -9.63
N PHE A 86 1.55 -9.62 -9.90
CA PHE A 86 0.91 -9.18 -11.14
C PHE A 86 1.67 -8.00 -11.75
N GLY A 87 1.63 -7.83 -13.07
CA GLY A 87 2.18 -6.64 -13.73
C GLY A 87 3.71 -6.45 -13.70
N TYR A 88 4.48 -7.42 -13.20
CA TYR A 88 5.95 -7.34 -13.12
C TYR A 88 6.61 -7.20 -14.50
N GLN A 89 7.44 -6.17 -14.67
CA GLN A 89 8.28 -5.95 -15.85
C GLN A 89 9.75 -5.90 -15.41
N GLN A 90 10.56 -6.86 -15.85
CA GLN A 90 11.93 -7.07 -15.39
C GLN A 90 12.84 -5.84 -15.59
N THR A 91 12.59 -5.04 -16.61
CA THR A 91 13.39 -3.85 -16.97
C THR A 91 13.35 -2.74 -15.92
N ASN A 92 12.35 -2.71 -15.04
CA ASN A 92 12.08 -1.55 -14.17
C ASN A 92 12.78 -1.61 -12.80
N TYR A 93 13.50 -2.69 -12.47
CA TYR A 93 14.01 -2.93 -11.11
C TYR A 93 15.53 -2.97 -10.97
N PHE A 94 16.28 -3.00 -12.08
CA PHE A 94 17.74 -3.11 -12.10
C PHE A 94 18.44 -1.78 -12.38
N GLY A 95 18.11 -0.74 -11.62
CA GLY A 95 18.83 0.56 -11.66
C GLY A 95 19.79 0.79 -10.48
N HIS A 96 19.69 0.00 -9.41
CA HIS A 96 20.46 0.23 -8.18
C HIS A 96 21.37 -0.96 -7.84
N THR A 97 22.68 -0.70 -7.76
CA THR A 97 23.77 -1.67 -7.57
C THR A 97 23.63 -2.58 -6.33
N ARG A 98 22.73 -2.25 -5.38
CA ARG A 98 22.49 -3.02 -4.14
C ARG A 98 21.31 -4.00 -4.22
N ALA A 99 20.41 -3.90 -5.20
CA ALA A 99 19.27 -4.80 -5.33
C ALA A 99 19.67 -6.21 -5.83
N ARG A 100 20.84 -6.34 -6.46
CA ARG A 100 21.39 -7.59 -7.02
C ARG A 100 21.68 -8.68 -5.96
N LEU A 101 21.78 -8.30 -4.68
CA LEU A 101 22.10 -9.23 -3.58
C LEU A 101 20.90 -10.07 -3.10
N TYR A 102 19.66 -9.70 -3.44
CA TYR A 102 18.47 -10.44 -3.00
C TYR A 102 18.06 -11.56 -3.96
N GLU A 103 18.42 -11.50 -5.25
CA GLU A 103 18.17 -12.59 -6.19
C GLU A 103 19.01 -13.83 -5.91
N GLN A 104 20.28 -13.67 -5.50
CA GLN A 104 21.14 -14.81 -5.14
C GLN A 104 20.57 -15.59 -3.97
N ARG A 105 19.97 -14.92 -2.98
CA ARG A 105 19.35 -15.57 -1.83
C ARG A 105 18.01 -16.22 -2.13
N CYS A 106 17.44 -16.01 -3.32
CA CYS A 106 16.18 -16.63 -3.70
C CYS A 106 16.35 -17.89 -4.55
N ASN A 107 17.52 -18.09 -5.15
CA ASN A 107 17.87 -19.25 -5.95
C ASN A 107 18.71 -20.31 -5.20
N ASP A 108 19.05 -20.03 -3.94
CA ASP A 108 19.57 -21.00 -2.95
C ASP A 108 18.45 -21.41 -1.99
#